data_AF-A0A7W9PZQ7-F1
#
_entry.id   AF-A0A7W9PZQ7-F1
#
_cell.length_a   1.000
_cell.length_b   1.000
_cell.length_c   1.000
_cell.angle_alpha   90.00
_cell.angle_beta   90.00
_cell.angle_gamma   90.00
#
_symmetry.space_group_name_H-M   'P 1'
#
loop_
_entity.id
_entity.type
_entity.pdbx_description
1 polymer ?
#
loop_
_entity_poly.entity_id
_entity_poly.type
_entity_poly.pdbx_seq_one_letter_code
_entity_poly.pdbx_strand_id
1 'polypeptide(L)'
;MTQPQLAEQLPYHRLARLSPRYGAWRPLVGTLVLAGTYLITLVVLMAVFVAVGSGMGYEEDADGWPEFGPVADTAMGLFAIAAGIPVVLLTVRWIGGRRAGTVSSVAGRLRWRWLMSCVLTAVPIVALSMGAMLLLPDDGGGAESRWVGWAAFGRALALLVVLVPLQAAAEEYVFRGWLTQTAGAFLRSPWAAFLPQAVLFAAAHGWGTPWGFADLMVFGACAGWLTWRTGGLEASVALHTVNNLLAFGASAAVVGGLASDETAADANWQVVALDVLSIVLYTAAVTWWLRRRRLERTAPAPQQPAQPPVFATGVPYVPGAPVPAQWVGGPVTGVPVPSPWAAQPGQGTAVAPPWAGQPGPVTAPPSPWTEPPVSGTGLPPAAGLPAADAREDGADRS
;
A
#
# COMPACT_ATOMS: atom_id res chain seq x y z
N MET A 1 42.27 -1.89 -1.49
CA MET A 1 41.01 -1.14 -1.70
C MET A 1 39.88 -2.16 -1.75
N THR A 2 38.97 -2.17 -0.77
CA THR A 2 37.76 -2.99 -0.81
C THR A 2 36.74 -2.34 -1.73
N GLN A 3 36.29 -3.06 -2.76
CA GLN A 3 35.14 -2.64 -3.58
C GLN A 3 33.92 -2.47 -2.65
N PRO A 4 33.17 -1.35 -2.73
CA PRO A 4 31.95 -1.21 -1.95
C PRO A 4 30.94 -2.26 -2.41
N GLN A 5 30.49 -3.11 -1.48
CA GLN A 5 29.45 -4.10 -1.77
C GLN A 5 28.18 -3.37 -2.24
N LEU A 6 27.86 -3.52 -3.52
CA LEU A 6 26.61 -3.04 -4.10
C LEU A 6 25.44 -3.73 -3.38
N ALA A 7 24.49 -2.94 -2.87
CA ALA A 7 23.34 -3.46 -2.13
C ALA A 7 22.53 -4.46 -2.96
N GLU A 8 22.12 -5.58 -2.35
CA GLU A 8 21.33 -6.64 -3.00
C GLU A 8 20.12 -6.04 -3.73
N GLN A 9 19.95 -6.36 -5.00
CA GLN A 9 18.84 -5.86 -5.80
C GLN A 9 17.60 -6.71 -5.59
N LEU A 10 16.62 -6.17 -4.84
CA LEU A 10 15.38 -6.86 -4.51
C LEU A 10 14.36 -6.70 -5.65
N PRO A 11 13.92 -7.79 -6.32
CA PRO A 11 12.78 -7.75 -7.23
C PRO A 11 11.48 -7.48 -6.47
N TYR A 12 10.42 -7.12 -7.19
CA TYR A 12 9.16 -6.63 -6.62
C TYR A 12 8.54 -7.53 -5.54
N HIS A 13 8.51 -8.87 -5.71
CA HIS A 13 7.96 -9.78 -4.70
C HIS A 13 8.78 -9.81 -3.39
N ARG A 14 10.02 -9.31 -3.40
CA ARG A 14 10.91 -9.28 -2.23
C ARG A 14 10.83 -7.98 -1.43
N LEU A 15 10.04 -6.98 -1.86
CA LEU A 15 10.04 -5.63 -1.28
C LEU A 15 9.56 -5.55 0.19
N ALA A 16 8.91 -6.59 0.72
CA ALA A 16 8.67 -6.70 2.17
C ALA A 16 9.97 -6.67 3.01
N ARG A 17 11.11 -7.02 2.42
CA ARG A 17 12.45 -6.96 3.03
C ARG A 17 13.10 -5.56 2.99
N LEU A 18 12.44 -4.54 2.43
CA LEU A 18 12.91 -3.15 2.50
C LEU A 18 12.77 -2.50 3.89
N SER A 19 12.15 -3.17 4.87
CA SER A 19 12.04 -2.61 6.23
C SER A 19 13.43 -2.56 6.90
N PRO A 20 13.91 -1.39 7.40
CA PRO A 20 15.22 -1.28 8.04
C PRO A 20 15.40 -2.15 9.29
N ARG A 21 14.28 -2.53 9.93
CA ARG A 21 14.20 -3.50 11.03
C ARG A 21 13.25 -4.63 10.63
N TYR A 22 13.64 -5.35 9.57
CA TYR A 22 12.89 -6.49 9.08
C TYR A 22 12.77 -7.57 10.16
N GLY A 23 11.55 -8.00 10.42
CA GLY A 23 11.23 -9.14 11.27
C GLY A 23 10.29 -10.07 10.52
N ALA A 24 10.53 -11.38 10.58
CA ALA A 24 9.76 -12.38 9.84
C ALA A 24 8.28 -12.44 10.24
N TRP A 25 7.92 -11.90 11.42
CA TRP A 25 6.53 -11.78 11.88
C TRP A 25 5.74 -10.68 11.14
N ARG A 26 6.40 -9.62 10.64
CA ARG A 26 5.72 -8.42 10.11
C ARG A 26 4.82 -8.70 8.90
N PRO A 27 5.21 -9.55 7.93
CA PRO A 27 4.32 -9.92 6.83
C PRO A 27 3.09 -10.69 7.30
N LEU A 28 3.25 -11.64 8.24
CA LEU A 28 2.14 -12.47 8.73
C LEU A 28 1.14 -11.65 9.56
N VAL A 29 1.64 -10.90 10.56
CA VAL A 29 0.81 -10.00 11.37
C VAL A 29 0.18 -8.91 10.51
N GLY A 30 0.90 -8.39 9.51
CA GLY A 30 0.34 -7.41 8.58
C GLY A 30 -0.81 -7.98 7.74
N THR A 31 -0.76 -9.24 7.31
CA THR A 31 -1.90 -9.90 6.65
C THR A 31 -3.10 -10.04 7.58
N LEU A 32 -2.90 -10.42 8.85
CA LEU A 32 -3.98 -10.50 9.83
C LEU A 32 -4.60 -9.13 10.12
N VAL A 33 -3.76 -8.10 10.29
CA VAL A 33 -4.20 -6.71 10.49
C VAL A 33 -4.93 -6.18 9.26
N LEU A 34 -4.47 -6.47 8.06
CA LEU A 34 -5.14 -6.08 6.81
C LEU A 34 -6.52 -6.74 6.72
N ALA A 35 -6.60 -8.05 6.91
CA ALA A 35 -7.87 -8.79 6.84
C ALA A 35 -8.87 -8.28 7.89
N GLY A 36 -8.45 -8.13 9.14
CA GLY A 36 -9.31 -7.61 10.21
C GLY A 36 -9.73 -6.15 9.98
N THR A 37 -8.81 -5.28 9.57
CA THR A 37 -9.10 -3.86 9.30
C THR A 37 -10.03 -3.71 8.09
N TYR A 38 -9.84 -4.51 7.05
CA TYR A 38 -10.69 -4.51 5.87
C TYR A 38 -12.09 -5.04 6.19
N LEU A 39 -12.20 -6.13 6.96
CA LEU A 39 -13.49 -6.64 7.44
C LEU A 39 -14.24 -5.59 8.29
N ILE A 40 -13.57 -4.92 9.22
CA ILE A 40 -14.15 -3.80 9.99
C ILE A 40 -14.58 -2.67 9.05
N THR A 41 -13.78 -2.35 8.02
CA THR A 41 -14.13 -1.33 7.02
C THR A 41 -15.41 -1.70 6.27
N LEU A 42 -15.55 -2.95 5.82
CA LEU A 42 -16.75 -3.44 5.15
C LEU A 42 -17.98 -3.40 6.06
N VAL A 43 -17.86 -3.84 7.33
CA VAL A 43 -18.96 -3.78 8.31
C VAL A 43 -19.38 -2.34 8.59
N VAL A 44 -18.43 -1.40 8.73
CA VAL A 44 -18.74 0.02 8.94
C VAL A 44 -19.40 0.64 7.70
N LEU A 45 -18.92 0.35 6.49
CA LEU A 45 -19.55 0.83 5.26
C LEU A 45 -20.97 0.28 5.10
N MET A 46 -21.18 -1.01 5.33
CA MET A 46 -22.51 -1.63 5.31
C MET A 46 -23.45 -0.97 6.33
N ALA A 47 -23.00 -0.80 7.58
CA ALA A 47 -23.79 -0.14 8.61
C ALA A 47 -24.15 1.32 8.25
N VAL A 48 -23.25 2.04 7.57
CA VAL A 48 -23.53 3.39 7.06
C VAL A 48 -24.54 3.36 5.92
N PHE A 49 -24.40 2.44 4.95
CA PHE A 49 -25.36 2.31 3.85
C PHE A 49 -26.76 1.98 4.37
N VAL A 50 -26.89 1.00 5.27
CA VAL A 50 -28.17 0.65 5.91
C VAL A 50 -28.76 1.84 6.67
N ALA A 51 -27.97 2.53 7.50
CA ALA A 51 -28.46 3.70 8.25
C ALA A 51 -28.92 4.86 7.34
N VAL A 52 -28.25 5.07 6.20
CA VAL A 52 -28.66 6.06 5.19
C VAL A 52 -29.91 5.61 4.45
N GLY A 53 -29.99 4.35 4.01
CA GLY A 53 -31.11 3.80 3.26
C GLY A 53 -32.41 3.82 4.06
N SER A 54 -32.42 3.21 5.24
CA SER A 54 -33.57 3.24 6.15
C SER A 54 -33.89 4.67 6.61
N GLY A 55 -32.88 5.52 6.83
CA GLY A 55 -33.07 6.92 7.21
C GLY A 55 -33.65 7.81 6.11
N MET A 56 -33.48 7.43 4.84
CA MET A 56 -34.09 8.09 3.67
C MET A 56 -35.40 7.44 3.22
N GLY A 57 -35.78 6.29 3.80
CA GLY A 57 -37.01 5.58 3.46
C GLY A 57 -36.94 4.84 2.12
N TYR A 58 -35.78 4.29 1.77
CA TYR A 58 -35.67 3.34 0.66
C TYR A 58 -36.44 2.05 0.97
N GLU A 59 -36.91 1.37 -0.07
CA GLU A 59 -37.56 0.06 0.05
C GLU A 59 -36.54 -1.01 0.49
N GLU A 60 -36.99 -2.01 1.24
CA GLU A 60 -36.16 -3.12 1.70
C GLU A 60 -36.30 -4.34 0.77
N ASP A 61 -35.19 -5.02 0.52
CA ASP A 61 -35.14 -6.26 -0.25
C ASP A 61 -35.70 -7.46 0.55
N ALA A 62 -35.62 -8.66 -0.05
CA ALA A 62 -36.10 -9.89 0.59
C ALA A 62 -35.35 -10.30 1.88
N ASP A 63 -34.13 -9.80 2.09
CA ASP A 63 -33.30 -10.05 3.28
C ASP A 63 -33.39 -8.91 4.32
N GLY A 64 -34.12 -7.84 4.02
CA GLY A 64 -34.33 -6.68 4.89
C GLY A 64 -33.27 -5.58 4.76
N TRP A 65 -32.55 -5.51 3.62
CA TRP A 65 -31.57 -4.47 3.35
C TRP A 65 -32.15 -3.38 2.44
N PRO A 66 -31.83 -2.08 2.64
CA PRO A 66 -32.29 -1.04 1.74
C PRO A 66 -31.75 -1.19 0.30
N GLU A 67 -32.62 -1.25 -0.69
CA GLU A 67 -32.28 -1.33 -2.11
C GLU A 67 -32.17 0.08 -2.72
N PHE A 68 -30.99 0.47 -3.22
CA PHE A 68 -30.80 1.79 -3.85
C PHE A 68 -30.96 1.75 -5.38
N GLY A 69 -31.09 0.54 -5.93
CA GLY A 69 -31.25 0.23 -7.34
C GLY A 69 -29.91 0.02 -8.05
N PRO A 70 -29.89 -0.71 -9.18
CA PRO A 70 -28.70 -1.46 -9.63
C PRO A 70 -27.43 -0.63 -9.85
N VAL A 71 -27.57 0.62 -10.28
CA VAL A 71 -26.44 1.54 -10.50
C VAL A 71 -25.83 2.02 -9.18
N ALA A 72 -26.66 2.28 -8.16
CA ALA A 72 -26.21 2.73 -6.85
C ALA A 72 -25.63 1.57 -6.04
N ASP A 73 -26.26 0.40 -6.06
CA ASP A 73 -25.78 -0.81 -5.36
C ASP A 73 -24.44 -1.28 -5.94
N THR A 74 -24.30 -1.31 -7.27
CA THR A 74 -23.01 -1.52 -7.96
C THR A 74 -21.95 -0.51 -7.48
N ALA A 75 -22.32 0.77 -7.33
CA ALA A 75 -21.40 1.80 -6.85
C ALA A 75 -20.92 1.54 -5.42
N MET A 76 -21.84 1.15 -4.54
CA MET A 76 -21.53 0.83 -3.14
C MET A 76 -20.60 -0.39 -3.04
N GLY A 77 -20.85 -1.44 -3.83
CA GLY A 77 -19.97 -2.60 -3.94
C GLY A 77 -18.56 -2.24 -4.45
N LEU A 78 -18.46 -1.54 -5.58
CA LEU A 78 -17.17 -1.09 -6.13
C LEU A 78 -16.42 -0.17 -5.15
N PHE A 79 -17.13 0.72 -4.44
CA PHE A 79 -16.54 1.60 -3.44
C PHE A 79 -16.05 0.84 -2.19
N ALA A 80 -16.81 -0.15 -1.72
CA ALA A 80 -16.41 -1.02 -0.61
C ALA A 80 -15.12 -1.78 -0.93
N ILE A 81 -14.97 -2.27 -2.17
CA ILE A 81 -13.70 -2.87 -2.63
C ILE A 81 -12.59 -1.81 -2.74
N ALA A 82 -12.86 -0.65 -3.33
CA ALA A 82 -11.91 0.45 -3.45
C ALA A 82 -11.34 0.92 -2.09
N ALA A 83 -12.11 0.82 -1.01
CA ALA A 83 -11.68 1.09 0.37
C ALA A 83 -10.53 0.17 0.84
N GLY A 84 -10.26 -0.94 0.15
CA GLY A 84 -9.06 -1.75 0.36
C GLY A 84 -7.74 -1.02 0.09
N ILE A 85 -7.71 -0.01 -0.81
CA ILE A 85 -6.49 0.76 -1.13
C ILE A 85 -5.87 1.42 0.11
N PRO A 86 -6.58 2.28 0.88
CA PRO A 86 -6.01 2.87 2.08
C PRO A 86 -5.64 1.81 3.12
N VAL A 87 -6.43 0.74 3.32
CA VAL A 87 -6.12 -0.33 4.27
C VAL A 87 -4.78 -1.02 3.93
N VAL A 88 -4.53 -1.33 2.65
CA VAL A 88 -3.24 -1.87 2.18
C VAL A 88 -2.11 -0.87 2.43
N LEU A 89 -2.27 0.40 2.01
CA LEU A 89 -1.24 1.43 2.12
C LEU A 89 -0.82 1.69 3.58
N LEU A 90 -1.80 1.75 4.49
CA LEU A 90 -1.58 1.92 5.93
C LEU A 90 -0.91 0.68 6.55
N THR A 91 -1.34 -0.52 6.17
CA THR A 91 -0.69 -1.78 6.60
C THR A 91 0.79 -1.82 6.19
N VAL A 92 1.11 -1.44 4.95
CA VAL A 92 2.50 -1.34 4.44
C VAL A 92 3.31 -0.30 5.23
N ARG A 93 2.70 0.84 5.54
CA ARG A 93 3.34 2.00 6.18
C ARG A 93 3.60 1.80 7.68
N TRP A 94 2.70 1.13 8.39
CA TRP A 94 2.74 0.99 9.84
C TRP A 94 3.26 -0.39 10.27
N ILE A 95 2.63 -1.47 9.81
CA ILE A 95 3.04 -2.84 10.16
C ILE A 95 4.28 -3.25 9.36
N GLY A 96 4.20 -3.08 8.03
CA GLY A 96 5.28 -3.41 7.09
C GLY A 96 6.54 -2.55 7.24
N GLY A 97 6.45 -1.41 7.95
CA GLY A 97 7.61 -0.57 8.30
C GLY A 97 8.42 -0.10 7.09
N ARG A 98 7.76 0.17 5.96
CA ARG A 98 8.35 0.66 4.70
C ARG A 98 7.48 1.75 4.06
N ARG A 99 7.97 2.43 3.01
CA ARG A 99 7.18 3.46 2.31
C ARG A 99 5.97 2.81 1.62
N ALA A 100 4.77 3.38 1.78
CA ALA A 100 3.52 2.78 1.31
C ALA A 100 3.56 2.43 -0.20
N GLY A 101 3.98 3.36 -1.05
CA GLY A 101 4.10 3.17 -2.50
C GLY A 101 5.11 2.09 -2.97
N THR A 102 5.84 1.43 -2.06
CA THR A 102 6.57 0.18 -2.41
C THR A 102 5.62 -0.98 -2.72
N VAL A 103 4.33 -0.88 -2.36
CA VAL A 103 3.28 -1.78 -2.86
C VAL A 103 2.89 -1.46 -4.30
N SER A 104 3.05 -0.21 -4.76
CA SER A 104 2.75 0.17 -6.15
C SER A 104 3.82 -0.31 -7.12
N SER A 105 5.10 -0.06 -6.82
CA SER A 105 6.24 -0.49 -7.63
C SER A 105 7.56 -0.48 -6.85
N VAL A 106 8.62 -1.06 -7.42
CA VAL A 106 10.00 -0.95 -6.93
C VAL A 106 10.48 0.51 -6.82
N ALA A 107 9.90 1.42 -7.62
CA ALA A 107 10.21 2.84 -7.63
C ALA A 107 9.52 3.61 -6.48
N GLY A 108 8.75 2.92 -5.63
CA GLY A 108 8.05 3.49 -4.48
C GLY A 108 6.85 4.38 -4.82
N ARG A 109 6.35 4.32 -6.06
CA ARG A 109 5.25 5.15 -6.61
C ARG A 109 4.62 4.49 -7.84
N LEU A 110 3.39 4.87 -8.20
CA LEU A 110 2.82 4.53 -9.51
C LEU A 110 3.58 5.26 -10.63
N ARG A 111 4.01 4.52 -11.65
CA ARG A 111 4.68 5.07 -12.83
C ARG A 111 3.63 5.46 -13.86
N TRP A 112 2.93 6.58 -13.65
CA TRP A 112 1.80 7.05 -14.48
C TRP A 112 2.01 6.95 -16.00
N ARG A 113 3.17 7.36 -16.52
CA ARG A 113 3.51 7.25 -17.97
C ARG A 113 3.53 5.80 -18.47
N TRP A 114 3.91 4.85 -17.61
CA TRP A 114 3.88 3.42 -17.91
C TRP A 114 2.46 2.86 -17.77
N LEU A 115 1.74 3.20 -16.68
CA LEU A 115 0.33 2.84 -16.50
C LEU A 115 -0.52 3.25 -17.71
N MET A 116 -0.41 4.49 -18.19
CA MET A 116 -1.13 4.95 -19.37
C MET A 116 -0.69 4.22 -20.65
N SER A 117 0.59 3.84 -20.78
CA SER A 117 1.04 3.02 -21.92
C SER A 117 0.43 1.61 -21.88
N CYS A 118 0.26 1.04 -20.68
CA CYS A 118 -0.42 -0.23 -20.45
C CYS A 118 -1.93 -0.11 -20.74
N VAL A 119 -2.63 0.91 -20.24
CA VAL A 119 -4.06 1.15 -20.54
C VAL A 119 -4.29 1.29 -22.04
N LEU A 120 -3.50 2.13 -22.73
CA LEU A 120 -3.58 2.30 -24.19
C LEU A 120 -3.23 1.03 -24.98
N THR A 121 -2.55 0.05 -24.37
CA THR A 121 -2.30 -1.27 -24.97
C THR A 121 -3.46 -2.24 -24.69
N ALA A 122 -4.07 -2.17 -23.51
CA ALA A 122 -5.20 -3.02 -23.13
C ALA A 122 -6.48 -2.65 -23.89
N VAL A 123 -6.83 -1.36 -23.98
CA VAL A 123 -8.08 -0.88 -24.61
C VAL A 123 -8.38 -1.54 -25.95
N PRO A 124 -7.52 -1.48 -26.99
CA PRO A 124 -7.84 -2.08 -28.28
C PRO A 124 -7.92 -3.61 -28.24
N ILE A 125 -7.12 -4.28 -27.41
CA ILE A 125 -7.07 -5.76 -27.33
C ILE A 125 -8.36 -6.28 -26.67
N VAL A 126 -8.74 -5.71 -25.53
CA VAL A 126 -9.94 -6.13 -24.79
C VAL A 126 -11.21 -5.68 -25.52
N ALA A 127 -11.23 -4.49 -26.15
CA ALA A 127 -12.37 -4.06 -26.96
C ALA A 127 -12.57 -4.94 -28.20
N LEU A 128 -11.50 -5.45 -28.82
CA LEU A 128 -11.61 -6.46 -29.89
C LEU A 128 -12.11 -7.80 -29.37
N SER A 129 -11.67 -8.24 -28.19
CA SER A 129 -12.17 -9.47 -27.56
C SER A 129 -13.67 -9.37 -27.25
N MET A 130 -14.08 -8.31 -26.55
CA MET A 130 -15.48 -8.00 -26.25
C MET A 130 -16.32 -7.88 -27.53
N GLY A 131 -15.82 -7.17 -28.54
CA GLY A 131 -16.45 -7.06 -29.86
C GLY A 131 -16.63 -8.40 -30.57
N ALA A 132 -15.73 -9.37 -30.36
CA ALA A 132 -15.87 -10.73 -30.87
C ALA A 132 -16.88 -11.57 -30.07
N MET A 133 -17.07 -11.31 -28.77
CA MET A 133 -18.11 -11.97 -27.96
C MET A 133 -19.52 -11.66 -28.48
N LEU A 134 -19.76 -10.45 -28.99
CA LEU A 134 -21.01 -10.06 -29.67
C LEU A 134 -21.28 -10.82 -30.98
N LEU A 135 -20.32 -11.60 -31.50
CA LEU A 135 -20.47 -12.43 -32.71
C LEU A 135 -20.67 -13.92 -32.39
N LEU A 136 -20.66 -14.30 -31.10
CA LEU A 136 -20.99 -15.65 -30.68
C LEU A 136 -22.48 -15.94 -30.94
N PRO A 137 -22.87 -17.19 -31.25
CA PRO A 137 -24.27 -17.57 -31.34
C PRO A 137 -24.99 -17.26 -30.03
N ASP A 138 -26.18 -16.68 -30.12
CA ASP A 138 -27.12 -16.66 -29.00
C ASP A 138 -27.73 -18.05 -28.88
N ASP A 139 -27.48 -18.72 -27.75
CA ASP A 139 -27.99 -20.07 -27.47
C ASP A 139 -29.51 -20.07 -27.18
N GLY A 140 -30.19 -18.92 -27.27
CA GLY A 140 -31.65 -18.79 -27.31
C GLY A 140 -32.34 -18.86 -25.95
N GLY A 141 -31.56 -18.81 -24.86
CA GLY A 141 -32.05 -18.82 -23.48
C GLY A 141 -32.16 -17.44 -22.83
N GLY A 142 -31.63 -16.38 -23.46
CA GLY A 142 -31.66 -15.02 -22.92
C GLY A 142 -33.02 -14.33 -23.12
N ALA A 143 -33.44 -13.54 -22.13
CA ALA A 143 -34.46 -12.52 -22.37
C ALA A 143 -33.93 -11.50 -23.38
N GLU A 144 -34.77 -10.98 -24.28
CA GLU A 144 -34.36 -10.02 -25.30
C GLU A 144 -33.55 -8.86 -24.67
N SER A 145 -32.32 -8.68 -25.13
CA SER A 145 -31.34 -7.75 -24.55
C SER A 145 -31.73 -6.29 -24.82
N ARG A 146 -32.66 -5.78 -24.02
CA ARG A 146 -33.23 -4.44 -24.19
C ARG A 146 -32.24 -3.36 -23.75
N TRP A 147 -31.94 -2.45 -24.66
CA TRP A 147 -31.13 -1.26 -24.39
C TRP A 147 -31.73 -0.38 -23.28
N VAL A 148 -30.92 0.01 -22.30
CA VAL A 148 -31.35 0.78 -21.11
C VAL A 148 -31.64 2.26 -21.41
N GLY A 149 -31.20 2.78 -22.55
CA GLY A 149 -31.33 4.19 -22.92
C GLY A 149 -30.14 5.06 -22.51
N TRP A 150 -29.76 6.01 -23.38
CA TRP A 150 -28.56 6.84 -23.22
C TRP A 150 -28.43 7.58 -21.89
N ALA A 151 -29.55 8.03 -21.31
CA ALA A 151 -29.53 8.76 -20.05
C ALA A 151 -29.18 7.86 -18.84
N ALA A 152 -29.67 6.61 -18.82
CA ALA A 152 -29.35 5.66 -17.77
C ALA A 152 -27.92 5.11 -17.94
N PHE A 153 -27.58 4.68 -19.17
CA PHE A 153 -26.24 4.24 -19.52
C PHE A 153 -25.17 5.30 -19.22
N GLY A 154 -25.41 6.57 -19.57
CA GLY A 154 -24.48 7.66 -19.32
C GLY A 154 -24.20 7.91 -17.83
N ARG A 155 -25.20 7.75 -16.96
CA ARG A 155 -25.01 7.84 -15.49
C ARG A 155 -24.19 6.66 -14.96
N ALA A 156 -24.54 5.45 -15.38
CA ALA A 156 -23.79 4.25 -14.99
C ALA A 156 -22.33 4.32 -15.47
N LEU A 157 -22.10 4.67 -16.74
CA LEU A 157 -20.76 4.77 -17.30
C LEU A 157 -19.90 5.85 -16.61
N ALA A 158 -20.47 7.02 -16.29
CA ALA A 158 -19.74 8.07 -15.57
C ALA A 158 -19.25 7.60 -14.18
N LEU A 159 -20.07 6.80 -13.51
CA LEU A 159 -19.77 6.19 -12.21
C LEU A 159 -18.72 5.07 -12.35
N LEU A 160 -18.91 4.16 -13.30
CA LEU A 160 -18.00 3.03 -13.56
C LEU A 160 -16.60 3.51 -13.94
N VAL A 161 -16.47 4.54 -14.78
CA VAL A 161 -15.18 5.15 -15.16
C VAL A 161 -14.41 5.69 -13.96
N VAL A 162 -15.07 6.05 -12.86
CA VAL A 162 -14.44 6.52 -11.62
C VAL A 162 -14.14 5.36 -10.66
N LEU A 163 -15.10 4.46 -10.43
CA LEU A 163 -15.00 3.45 -9.38
C LEU A 163 -14.30 2.16 -9.83
N VAL A 164 -14.50 1.68 -11.07
CA VAL A 164 -13.86 0.45 -11.56
C VAL A 164 -12.33 0.52 -11.53
N PRO A 165 -11.65 1.62 -11.93
CA PRO A 165 -10.20 1.73 -11.78
C PRO A 165 -9.72 1.65 -10.32
N LEU A 166 -10.55 2.06 -9.36
CA LEU A 166 -10.22 2.02 -7.93
C LEU A 166 -10.48 0.63 -7.34
N GLN A 167 -11.58 -0.04 -7.72
CA GLN A 167 -11.84 -1.44 -7.38
C GLN A 167 -10.72 -2.35 -7.90
N ALA A 168 -10.44 -2.28 -9.21
CA ALA A 168 -9.37 -3.04 -9.85
C ALA A 168 -8.01 -2.77 -9.19
N ALA A 169 -7.71 -1.51 -8.87
CA ALA A 169 -6.48 -1.17 -8.15
C ALA A 169 -6.45 -1.74 -6.72
N ALA A 170 -7.56 -1.76 -5.98
CA ALA A 170 -7.61 -2.32 -4.63
C ALA A 170 -7.25 -3.81 -4.62
N GLU A 171 -7.85 -4.59 -5.51
CA GLU A 171 -7.59 -6.03 -5.61
C GLU A 171 -6.16 -6.32 -6.05
N GLU A 172 -5.65 -5.60 -7.05
CA GLU A 172 -4.23 -5.70 -7.44
C GLU A 172 -3.30 -5.34 -6.28
N TYR A 173 -3.65 -4.34 -5.45
CA TYR A 173 -2.89 -3.97 -4.26
C TYR A 173 -2.94 -5.03 -3.16
N VAL A 174 -4.04 -5.79 -3.02
CA VAL A 174 -4.15 -6.91 -2.08
C VAL A 174 -3.38 -8.13 -2.58
N PHE A 175 -3.78 -8.70 -3.72
CA PHE A 175 -3.28 -9.98 -4.22
C PHE A 175 -1.86 -9.87 -4.81
N ARG A 176 -1.68 -9.01 -5.81
CA ARG A 176 -0.41 -8.85 -6.54
C ARG A 176 0.55 -7.94 -5.77
N GLY A 177 0.03 -7.07 -4.90
CA GLY A 177 0.77 -6.23 -3.98
C GLY A 177 1.12 -6.90 -2.65
N TRP A 178 0.27 -6.74 -1.65
CA TRP A 178 0.55 -7.12 -0.27
C TRP A 178 0.84 -8.61 -0.10
N LEU A 179 -0.03 -9.48 -0.62
CA LEU A 179 0.07 -10.92 -0.40
C LEU A 179 1.24 -11.53 -1.17
N THR A 180 1.47 -11.13 -2.42
CA THR A 180 2.68 -11.51 -3.19
C THR A 180 3.97 -11.03 -2.51
N GLN A 181 4.03 -9.80 -1.98
CA GLN A 181 5.19 -9.32 -1.23
C GLN A 181 5.36 -10.04 0.12
N THR A 182 4.27 -10.50 0.73
CA THR A 182 4.27 -11.30 1.95
C THR A 182 4.82 -12.70 1.70
N ALA A 183 4.34 -13.40 0.67
CA ALA A 183 4.88 -14.70 0.26
C ALA A 183 6.36 -14.60 -0.11
N GLY A 184 6.74 -13.58 -0.90
CA GLY A 184 8.14 -13.32 -1.25
C GLY A 184 9.02 -12.87 -0.09
N ALA A 185 8.47 -12.46 1.05
CA ALA A 185 9.27 -12.24 2.26
C ALA A 185 9.96 -13.55 2.71
N PHE A 186 9.28 -14.69 2.56
CA PHE A 186 9.80 -16.02 2.88
C PHE A 186 10.46 -16.68 1.66
N LEU A 187 9.80 -16.62 0.51
CA LEU A 187 10.15 -17.36 -0.70
C LEU A 187 11.06 -16.55 -1.64
N ARG A 188 12.09 -17.19 -2.21
CA ARG A 188 12.97 -16.55 -3.21
C ARG A 188 12.37 -16.61 -4.63
N SER A 189 11.69 -17.70 -4.97
CA SER A 189 11.06 -17.88 -6.30
C SER A 189 9.88 -16.93 -6.49
N PRO A 190 9.79 -16.18 -7.61
CA PRO A 190 8.63 -15.33 -7.90
C PRO A 190 7.37 -16.16 -8.16
N TRP A 191 7.50 -17.31 -8.84
CA TRP A 191 6.39 -18.21 -9.15
C TRP A 191 5.66 -18.67 -7.89
N ALA A 192 6.42 -19.08 -6.87
CA ALA A 192 5.87 -19.49 -5.57
C ALA A 192 5.28 -18.31 -4.75
N ALA A 193 5.53 -17.06 -5.16
CA ALA A 193 4.95 -15.88 -4.53
C ALA A 193 3.61 -15.45 -5.16
N PHE A 194 3.45 -15.56 -6.49
CA PHE A 194 2.23 -15.10 -7.18
C PHE A 194 1.28 -16.20 -7.64
N LEU A 195 1.73 -17.44 -7.91
CA LEU A 195 0.81 -18.51 -8.34
C LEU A 195 -0.25 -18.87 -7.27
N PRO A 196 0.07 -18.95 -5.96
CA PRO A 196 -0.98 -19.11 -4.94
C PRO A 196 -1.98 -17.95 -4.91
N GLN A 197 -1.55 -16.74 -5.29
CA GLN A 197 -2.42 -15.57 -5.35
C GLN A 197 -3.39 -15.61 -6.52
N ALA A 198 -3.04 -16.26 -7.63
CA ALA A 198 -3.96 -16.51 -8.74
C ALA A 198 -5.12 -17.42 -8.32
N VAL A 199 -4.84 -18.47 -7.54
CA VAL A 199 -5.87 -19.37 -7.01
C VAL A 199 -6.76 -18.67 -5.97
N LEU A 200 -6.16 -17.89 -5.06
CA LEU A 200 -6.92 -17.09 -4.09
C LEU A 200 -7.78 -16.01 -4.77
N PHE A 201 -7.30 -15.41 -5.86
CA PHE A 201 -8.04 -14.43 -6.64
C PHE A 201 -9.26 -15.06 -7.32
N ALA A 202 -9.09 -16.21 -7.98
CA ALA A 202 -10.20 -16.97 -8.57
C ALA A 202 -11.23 -17.37 -7.51
N ALA A 203 -10.79 -17.96 -6.39
CA ALA A 203 -11.69 -18.33 -5.29
C ALA A 203 -12.43 -17.13 -4.64
N ALA A 204 -11.84 -15.93 -4.66
CA ALA A 204 -12.49 -14.71 -4.18
C ALA A 204 -13.59 -14.19 -5.13
N HIS A 205 -13.60 -14.62 -6.39
CA HIS A 205 -14.65 -14.33 -7.37
C HIS A 205 -15.73 -15.42 -7.41
N GLY A 206 -15.61 -16.48 -6.60
CA GLY A 206 -16.53 -17.62 -6.58
C GLY A 206 -15.99 -18.86 -7.29
N TRP A 207 -16.77 -19.94 -7.27
CA TRP A 207 -16.41 -21.21 -7.92
C TRP A 207 -16.97 -21.32 -9.35
N GLY A 208 -18.13 -20.70 -9.60
CA GLY A 208 -18.79 -20.55 -10.90
C GLY A 208 -18.72 -21.78 -11.81
N THR A 209 -18.38 -21.57 -13.08
CA THR A 209 -18.06 -22.65 -14.01
C THR A 209 -16.57 -23.04 -13.91
N PRO A 210 -16.20 -24.28 -14.26
CA PRO A 210 -14.79 -24.67 -14.37
C PRO A 210 -13.99 -23.81 -15.36
N TRP A 211 -14.66 -23.17 -16.32
CA TRP A 211 -14.03 -22.32 -17.33
C TRP A 211 -13.75 -20.92 -16.79
N GLY A 212 -14.74 -20.26 -16.18
CA GLY A 212 -14.54 -18.94 -15.58
C GLY A 212 -13.56 -18.97 -14.41
N PHE A 213 -13.60 -20.02 -13.57
CA PHE A 213 -12.56 -20.21 -12.55
C PHE A 213 -11.15 -20.38 -13.16
N ALA A 214 -11.02 -21.14 -14.26
CA ALA A 214 -9.75 -21.32 -14.95
C ALA A 214 -9.26 -20.02 -15.60
N ASP A 215 -10.16 -19.21 -16.16
CA ASP A 215 -9.85 -17.89 -16.71
C ASP A 215 -9.31 -16.94 -15.65
N LEU A 216 -9.99 -16.83 -14.50
CA LEU A 216 -9.55 -16.05 -13.35
C LEU A 216 -8.16 -16.49 -12.85
N MET A 217 -7.84 -17.79 -12.91
CA MET A 217 -6.47 -18.27 -12.63
C MET A 217 -5.46 -17.85 -13.71
N VAL A 218 -5.82 -17.89 -15.00
CA VAL A 218 -4.96 -17.44 -16.11
C VAL A 218 -4.69 -15.94 -16.01
N PHE A 219 -5.74 -15.13 -15.79
CA PHE A 219 -5.66 -13.72 -15.47
C PHE A 219 -4.75 -13.48 -14.27
N GLY A 220 -4.98 -14.19 -13.16
CA GLY A 220 -4.18 -14.12 -11.94
C GLY A 220 -2.70 -14.39 -12.16
N ALA A 221 -2.37 -15.45 -12.90
CA ALA A 221 -1.01 -15.82 -13.23
C ALA A 221 -0.33 -14.80 -14.15
N CYS A 222 -1.02 -14.31 -15.18
CA CYS A 222 -0.50 -13.29 -16.10
C CYS A 222 -0.31 -11.93 -15.42
N ALA A 223 -1.28 -11.48 -14.61
CA ALA A 223 -1.19 -10.27 -13.79
C ALA A 223 -0.03 -10.32 -12.78
N GLY A 224 0.12 -11.44 -12.06
CA GLY A 224 1.23 -11.67 -11.13
C GLY A 224 2.59 -11.71 -11.82
N TRP A 225 2.67 -12.38 -12.98
CA TRP A 225 3.87 -12.42 -13.80
C TRP A 225 4.24 -11.02 -14.33
N LEU A 226 3.29 -10.27 -14.91
CA LEU A 226 3.51 -8.90 -15.39
C LEU A 226 3.96 -7.97 -14.26
N THR A 227 3.36 -8.10 -13.08
CA THR A 227 3.75 -7.35 -11.87
C THR A 227 5.22 -7.61 -11.51
N TRP A 228 5.62 -8.88 -11.42
CA TRP A 228 7.01 -9.26 -11.15
C TRP A 228 7.98 -8.78 -12.25
N ARG A 229 7.61 -8.96 -13.53
CA ARG A 229 8.47 -8.66 -14.69
C ARG A 229 8.68 -7.16 -14.92
N THR A 230 7.65 -6.36 -14.71
CA THR A 230 7.70 -4.89 -14.87
C THR A 230 8.11 -4.17 -13.60
N GLY A 231 8.12 -4.85 -12.44
CA GLY A 231 8.52 -4.30 -11.16
C GLY A 231 7.43 -3.45 -10.46
N GLY A 232 6.16 -3.65 -10.79
CA GLY A 232 5.04 -2.88 -10.22
C GLY A 232 3.69 -3.25 -10.82
N LEU A 233 2.63 -2.81 -10.16
CA LEU A 233 1.23 -3.19 -10.44
C LEU A 233 0.65 -2.53 -11.70
N GLU A 234 1.36 -1.59 -12.33
CA GLU A 234 0.75 -0.76 -13.39
C GLU A 234 0.26 -1.56 -14.59
N ALA A 235 0.92 -2.67 -14.92
CA ALA A 235 0.51 -3.52 -16.04
C ALA A 235 -0.70 -4.40 -15.70
N SER A 236 -0.87 -4.84 -14.45
CA SER A 236 -2.05 -5.64 -14.07
C SER A 236 -3.26 -4.74 -13.79
N VAL A 237 -3.08 -3.62 -13.08
CA VAL A 237 -4.13 -2.61 -12.84
C VAL A 237 -4.72 -2.11 -14.16
N ALA A 238 -3.88 -1.87 -15.17
CA ALA A 238 -4.35 -1.45 -16.50
C ALA A 238 -5.23 -2.51 -17.19
N LEU A 239 -4.83 -3.80 -17.17
CA LEU A 239 -5.63 -4.87 -17.77
C LEU A 239 -6.94 -5.06 -17.01
N HIS A 240 -6.86 -5.16 -15.68
CA HIS A 240 -7.99 -5.33 -14.78
C HIS A 240 -9.01 -4.21 -14.96
N THR A 241 -8.56 -2.94 -14.93
CA THR A 241 -9.42 -1.77 -15.14
C THR A 241 -10.13 -1.82 -16.48
N VAL A 242 -9.42 -2.14 -17.57
CA VAL A 242 -10.01 -2.13 -18.92
C VAL A 242 -10.97 -3.31 -19.12
N ASN A 243 -10.65 -4.49 -18.58
CA ASN A 243 -11.53 -5.65 -18.64
C ASN A 243 -12.84 -5.37 -17.89
N ASN A 244 -12.75 -5.03 -16.61
CA ASN A 244 -13.92 -4.75 -15.79
C ASN A 244 -14.73 -3.55 -16.32
N LEU A 245 -14.08 -2.49 -16.83
CA LEU A 245 -14.82 -1.33 -17.35
C LEU A 245 -15.59 -1.66 -18.63
N LEU A 246 -15.09 -2.57 -19.48
CA LEU A 246 -15.82 -3.05 -20.64
C LEU A 246 -16.89 -4.07 -20.26
N ALA A 247 -16.63 -4.96 -19.30
CA ALA A 247 -17.62 -5.93 -18.79
C ALA A 247 -18.80 -5.22 -18.09
N PHE A 248 -18.53 -4.41 -17.05
CA PHE A 248 -19.56 -3.58 -16.41
C PHE A 248 -20.20 -2.59 -17.39
N GLY A 249 -19.47 -2.12 -18.41
CA GLY A 249 -20.02 -1.29 -19.48
C GLY A 249 -21.05 -2.03 -20.34
N ALA A 250 -20.79 -3.30 -20.67
CA ALA A 250 -21.74 -4.15 -21.38
C ALA A 250 -22.97 -4.47 -20.51
N SER A 251 -22.76 -4.84 -19.24
CA SER A 251 -23.83 -5.01 -18.25
C SER A 251 -24.69 -3.75 -18.09
N ALA A 252 -24.06 -2.57 -18.02
CA ALA A 252 -24.75 -1.28 -17.92
C ALA A 252 -25.53 -0.87 -19.17
N ALA A 253 -25.28 -1.50 -20.33
CA ALA A 253 -26.03 -1.24 -21.56
C ALA A 253 -27.42 -1.91 -21.56
N VAL A 254 -27.57 -3.01 -20.83
CA VAL A 254 -28.77 -3.87 -20.85
C VAL A 254 -29.65 -3.58 -19.63
N VAL A 255 -30.96 -3.52 -19.83
CA VAL A 255 -31.92 -3.39 -18.71
C VAL A 255 -31.76 -4.58 -17.76
N GLY A 256 -31.47 -4.30 -16.49
CA GLY A 256 -31.24 -5.32 -15.46
C GLY A 256 -29.81 -5.91 -15.45
N GLY A 257 -28.95 -5.58 -16.42
CA GLY A 257 -27.62 -6.19 -16.51
C GLY A 257 -26.65 -5.84 -15.38
N LEU A 258 -26.89 -4.77 -14.61
CA LEU A 258 -26.16 -4.45 -13.38
C LEU A 258 -26.83 -4.99 -12.09
N ALA A 259 -27.98 -5.67 -12.22
CA ALA A 259 -28.70 -6.29 -11.11
C ALA A 259 -28.43 -7.81 -11.03
N SER A 260 -27.53 -8.33 -11.87
CA SER A 260 -27.17 -9.75 -11.88
C SER A 260 -26.15 -10.06 -10.80
N ASP A 261 -26.38 -11.13 -10.04
CA ASP A 261 -25.38 -11.73 -9.14
C ASP A 261 -24.27 -12.50 -9.89
N GLU A 262 -24.33 -12.55 -11.23
CA GLU A 262 -23.32 -13.19 -12.08
C GLU A 262 -21.95 -12.53 -11.93
N THR A 263 -20.93 -13.37 -11.83
CA THR A 263 -19.52 -12.96 -11.71
C THR A 263 -18.72 -13.41 -12.93
N ALA A 264 -17.49 -12.93 -13.04
CA ALA A 264 -16.54 -13.47 -14.02
C ALA A 264 -16.28 -15.00 -13.87
N ALA A 265 -16.55 -15.59 -12.70
CA ALA A 265 -16.42 -17.03 -12.51
C ALA A 265 -17.52 -17.83 -13.26
N ASP A 266 -18.65 -17.20 -13.58
CA ASP A 266 -19.82 -17.85 -14.18
C ASP A 266 -19.77 -17.88 -15.72
N ALA A 267 -18.73 -17.30 -16.32
CA ALA A 267 -18.54 -17.22 -17.77
C ALA A 267 -18.52 -18.61 -18.46
N ASN A 268 -19.12 -18.68 -19.65
CA ASN A 268 -19.07 -19.87 -20.51
C ASN A 268 -17.71 -20.03 -21.22
N TRP A 269 -17.47 -21.21 -21.80
CA TRP A 269 -16.16 -21.53 -22.39
C TRP A 269 -15.83 -20.68 -23.64
N GLN A 270 -16.84 -20.21 -24.38
CA GLN A 270 -16.65 -19.37 -25.57
C GLN A 270 -16.14 -17.97 -25.18
N VAL A 271 -16.75 -17.35 -24.17
CA VAL A 271 -16.33 -16.08 -23.59
C VAL A 271 -14.92 -16.22 -22.99
N VAL A 272 -14.68 -17.27 -22.21
CA VAL A 272 -13.36 -17.58 -21.63
C VAL A 272 -12.29 -17.78 -22.70
N ALA A 273 -12.58 -18.46 -23.81
CA ALA A 273 -11.60 -18.64 -24.89
C ALA A 273 -11.17 -17.30 -25.53
N LEU A 274 -12.10 -16.35 -25.64
CA LEU A 274 -11.81 -14.99 -26.12
C LEU A 274 -11.06 -14.17 -25.07
N ASP A 275 -11.41 -14.22 -23.78
CA ASP A 275 -10.67 -13.44 -22.79
C ASP A 275 -9.27 -13.99 -22.49
N VAL A 276 -9.08 -15.31 -22.42
CA VAL A 276 -7.74 -15.92 -22.35
C VAL A 276 -6.86 -15.45 -23.52
N LEU A 277 -7.41 -15.35 -24.73
CA LEU A 277 -6.70 -14.80 -25.88
C LEU A 277 -6.37 -13.31 -25.67
N SER A 278 -7.31 -12.51 -25.15
CA SER A 278 -7.10 -11.09 -24.78
C SER A 278 -5.94 -10.93 -23.78
N ILE A 279 -5.97 -11.71 -22.69
CA ILE A 279 -4.97 -11.71 -21.60
C ILE A 279 -3.59 -12.10 -22.14
N VAL A 280 -3.50 -13.13 -23.00
CA VAL A 280 -2.25 -13.58 -23.61
C VAL A 280 -1.69 -12.54 -24.58
N LEU A 281 -2.53 -11.97 -25.46
CA LEU A 281 -2.12 -10.93 -26.40
C LEU A 281 -1.63 -9.67 -25.68
N TYR A 282 -2.33 -9.23 -24.66
CA TYR A 282 -1.91 -8.11 -23.82
C TYR A 282 -0.58 -8.40 -23.11
N THR A 283 -0.44 -9.57 -22.50
CA THR A 283 0.78 -10.00 -21.81
C THR A 283 1.98 -10.03 -22.77
N ALA A 284 1.79 -10.51 -24.00
CA ALA A 284 2.79 -10.48 -25.06
C ALA A 284 3.16 -9.04 -25.48
N ALA A 285 2.16 -8.17 -25.69
CA ALA A 285 2.36 -6.78 -26.08
C ALA A 285 3.13 -5.96 -25.02
N VAL A 286 2.75 -6.08 -23.75
CA VAL A 286 3.47 -5.43 -22.63
C VAL A 286 4.90 -5.98 -22.49
N THR A 287 5.10 -7.28 -22.71
CA THR A 287 6.43 -7.89 -22.72
C THR A 287 7.30 -7.36 -23.86
N TRP A 288 6.73 -7.15 -25.05
CA TRP A 288 7.41 -6.54 -26.18
C TRP A 288 7.81 -5.09 -25.86
N TRP A 289 6.91 -4.29 -25.27
CA TRP A 289 7.23 -2.94 -24.80
C TRP A 289 8.35 -2.92 -23.76
N LEU A 290 8.40 -3.90 -22.85
CA LEU A 290 9.46 -4.04 -21.85
C LEU A 290 10.85 -4.30 -22.47
N ARG A 291 10.93 -4.85 -23.69
CA ARG A 291 12.19 -4.97 -24.45
C ARG A 291 12.63 -3.64 -25.09
N ARG A 292 11.69 -2.71 -25.31
CA ARG A 292 11.93 -1.40 -25.95
C ARG A 292 12.14 -0.26 -24.95
N ARG A 293 11.75 -0.42 -23.68
CA ARG A 293 11.80 0.64 -22.64
C ARG A 293 12.65 0.21 -21.45
N ARG A 294 13.44 1.15 -20.90
CA ARG A 294 14.15 0.94 -19.63
C ARG A 294 13.21 1.26 -18.46
N LEU A 295 12.81 0.22 -17.73
CA LEU A 295 12.05 0.33 -16.48
C LEU A 295 12.89 -0.16 -15.30
N GLU A 296 12.78 0.53 -14.17
CA GLU A 296 13.22 0.03 -12.87
C GLU A 296 12.44 -1.25 -12.52
N ARG A 297 13.15 -2.34 -12.21
CA ARG A 297 12.58 -3.67 -11.92
C ARG A 297 13.03 -4.27 -10.59
N THR A 298 13.96 -3.59 -9.92
CA THR A 298 14.48 -3.94 -8.59
C THR A 298 14.66 -2.67 -7.77
N ALA A 299 14.61 -2.80 -6.45
CA ALA A 299 15.02 -1.76 -5.52
C ALA A 299 16.28 -2.21 -4.78
N PRO A 300 17.21 -1.31 -4.42
CA PRO A 300 18.33 -1.65 -3.56
C PRO A 300 17.81 -2.05 -2.17
N ALA A 301 18.32 -3.16 -1.64
CA ALA A 301 18.11 -3.55 -0.25
C ALA A 301 18.63 -2.45 0.70
N PRO A 302 18.05 -2.31 1.91
CA PRO A 302 18.60 -1.43 2.92
C PRO A 302 20.05 -1.83 3.20
N GLN A 303 20.98 -0.89 3.13
CA GLN A 303 22.34 -1.14 3.58
C GLN A 303 22.27 -1.44 5.08
N GLN A 304 22.71 -2.64 5.45
CA GLN A 304 22.90 -2.99 6.85
C GLN A 304 23.93 -2.00 7.42
N PRO A 305 23.68 -1.36 8.58
CA PRO A 305 24.66 -0.48 9.20
C PRO A 305 25.98 -1.26 9.29
N ALA A 306 27.07 -0.67 8.79
CA ALA A 306 28.38 -1.29 8.92
C ALA A 306 28.56 -1.65 10.39
N GLN A 307 28.84 -2.92 10.69
CA GLN A 307 29.17 -3.29 12.06
C GLN A 307 30.33 -2.38 12.48
N PRO A 308 30.24 -1.67 13.62
CA PRO A 308 31.37 -0.89 14.09
C PRO A 308 32.58 -1.84 14.14
N PRO A 309 33.77 -1.40 13.70
CA PRO A 309 34.93 -2.27 13.69
C PRO A 309 35.06 -2.89 15.07
N VAL A 310 35.15 -4.22 15.13
CA VAL A 310 35.40 -4.92 16.37
C VAL A 310 36.81 -4.52 16.78
N PHE A 311 36.91 -3.46 17.59
CA PHE A 311 38.15 -3.10 18.25
C PHE A 311 38.55 -4.32 19.05
N ALA A 312 39.62 -4.98 18.62
CA ALA A 312 40.12 -6.16 19.31
C ALA A 312 40.42 -5.75 20.76
N THR A 313 39.62 -6.27 21.69
CA THR A 313 39.80 -6.09 23.14
C THR A 313 41.03 -6.87 23.57
N GLY A 314 42.20 -6.33 23.22
CA GLY A 314 43.45 -7.08 23.15
C GLY A 314 44.67 -6.21 22.86
N VAL A 315 44.61 -4.90 23.14
CA VAL A 315 45.85 -4.16 23.47
C VAL A 315 46.14 -4.50 24.93
N PRO A 316 47.16 -5.31 25.26
CA PRO A 316 47.55 -5.51 26.65
C PRO A 316 47.96 -4.15 27.22
N TYR A 317 47.34 -3.75 28.33
CA TYR A 317 47.79 -2.58 29.08
C TYR A 317 49.19 -2.88 29.63
N VAL A 318 50.22 -2.31 29.01
CA VAL A 318 51.60 -2.34 29.50
C VAL A 318 51.80 -1.12 30.40
N PRO A 319 51.95 -1.29 31.72
CA PRO A 319 52.24 -0.17 32.61
C PRO A 319 53.56 0.50 32.18
N GLY A 320 53.52 1.81 31.91
CA GLY A 320 54.71 2.60 31.55
C GLY A 320 54.99 2.79 30.06
N ALA A 321 54.14 2.29 29.14
CA ALA A 321 54.26 2.65 27.72
C ALA A 321 53.89 4.13 27.48
N PRO A 322 54.76 4.95 26.86
CA PRO A 322 54.46 6.36 26.59
C PRO A 322 53.36 6.51 25.54
N VAL A 323 52.34 7.29 25.84
CA VAL A 323 51.22 7.57 24.92
C VAL A 323 51.74 8.40 23.74
N PRO A 324 51.53 7.97 22.47
CA PRO A 324 51.93 8.77 21.31
C PRO A 324 51.23 10.14 21.31
N ALA A 325 52.02 11.22 21.28
CA ALA A 325 51.54 12.61 21.44
C ALA A 325 50.43 13.04 20.46
N GLN A 326 50.28 12.35 19.33
CA GLN A 326 49.19 12.53 18.36
C GLN A 326 47.77 12.29 18.92
N TRP A 327 47.62 11.77 20.14
CA TRP A 327 46.32 11.57 20.81
C TRP A 327 45.97 12.63 21.87
N VAL A 328 46.82 13.63 22.10
CA VAL A 328 46.54 14.73 23.04
C VAL A 328 45.70 15.81 22.33
N GLY A 329 44.47 15.45 21.99
CA GLY A 329 43.43 16.40 21.56
C GLY A 329 42.80 17.09 22.78
N GLY A 330 42.47 18.39 22.63
CA GLY A 330 41.96 19.24 23.72
C GLY A 330 40.61 18.82 24.32
N PRO A 331 40.15 19.52 25.38
CA PRO A 331 39.02 19.08 26.20
C PRO A 331 37.70 19.07 25.42
N VAL A 332 37.21 17.87 25.10
CA VAL A 332 35.85 17.66 24.56
C VAL A 332 34.88 17.63 25.75
N THR A 333 34.26 18.77 26.04
CA THR A 333 33.16 18.84 27.00
C THR A 333 31.90 18.18 26.41
N GLY A 334 31.28 17.25 27.14
CA GLY A 334 29.87 16.89 26.92
C GLY A 334 29.51 15.47 26.47
N VAL A 335 30.37 14.45 26.65
CA VAL A 335 29.97 13.04 26.48
C VAL A 335 29.96 12.31 27.83
N PRO A 336 28.82 11.77 28.31
CA PRO A 336 28.80 10.93 29.50
C PRO A 336 29.47 9.59 29.21
N VAL A 337 30.54 9.29 29.95
CA VAL A 337 31.17 7.96 29.94
C VAL A 337 30.28 6.99 30.75
N PRO A 338 29.92 5.81 30.22
CA PRO A 338 29.22 4.80 31.00
C PRO A 338 30.09 4.30 32.17
N SER A 339 29.54 4.26 33.38
CA SER A 339 30.24 3.71 34.55
C SER A 339 30.53 2.21 34.35
N PRO A 340 31.73 1.69 34.67
CA PRO A 340 32.09 0.28 34.45
C PRO A 340 31.33 -0.75 35.31
N TRP A 341 30.47 -0.31 36.23
CA TRP A 341 29.93 -1.15 37.31
C TRP A 341 28.58 -1.84 37.03
N ALA A 342 28.13 -1.87 35.78
CA ALA A 342 26.98 -2.69 35.36
C ALA A 342 27.37 -4.18 35.20
N ALA A 343 27.74 -4.82 36.31
CA ALA A 343 28.04 -6.26 36.33
C ALA A 343 26.78 -7.09 36.02
N GLN A 344 26.90 -8.08 35.16
CA GLN A 344 25.87 -9.11 35.01
C GLN A 344 25.83 -10.01 36.26
N PRO A 345 24.65 -10.54 36.65
CA PRO A 345 24.56 -11.45 37.78
C PRO A 345 25.11 -12.83 37.42
N GLY A 346 26.33 -13.13 37.87
CA GLY A 346 27.01 -14.41 37.65
C GLY A 346 27.99 -14.73 38.78
N GLN A 347 27.52 -15.59 39.70
CA GLN A 347 28.21 -16.26 40.83
C GLN A 347 29.72 -16.06 41.03
N GLY A 348 30.14 -15.68 42.25
CA GLY A 348 31.52 -15.94 42.73
C GLY A 348 32.07 -14.95 43.77
N THR A 349 31.87 -15.25 45.06
CA THR A 349 32.69 -14.83 46.23
C THR A 349 33.40 -13.47 46.20
N ALA A 350 32.86 -12.50 46.96
CA ALA A 350 33.55 -11.24 47.26
C ALA A 350 34.66 -11.41 48.30
N VAL A 351 35.80 -10.75 48.08
CA VAL A 351 36.82 -10.42 49.10
C VAL A 351 37.13 -8.93 48.97
N ALA A 352 36.94 -8.17 50.05
CA ALA A 352 37.21 -6.73 50.07
C ALA A 352 38.65 -6.43 50.55
N PRO A 353 39.34 -5.43 49.98
CA PRO A 353 40.63 -4.98 50.50
C PRO A 353 40.45 -4.03 51.71
N PRO A 354 41.36 -4.06 52.71
CA PRO A 354 41.18 -3.32 53.95
C PRO A 354 41.88 -1.95 53.96
N TRP A 355 41.11 -0.87 53.93
CA TRP A 355 41.50 0.44 54.47
C TRP A 355 40.26 1.35 54.50
N ALA A 356 39.76 1.62 55.71
CA ALA A 356 38.64 2.52 55.93
C ALA A 356 39.08 3.60 56.93
N GLY A 357 39.09 4.86 56.49
CA GLY A 357 39.36 6.04 57.30
C GLY A 357 38.23 7.06 57.15
N GLN A 358 37.26 7.00 58.07
CA GLN A 358 36.20 8.00 58.29
C GLN A 358 36.80 9.32 58.82
N PRO A 359 36.19 10.52 58.63
CA PRO A 359 34.87 10.82 59.22
C PRO A 359 33.95 11.84 58.49
N GLY A 360 32.65 11.80 58.81
CA GLY A 360 31.81 13.02 58.87
C GLY A 360 30.39 12.89 58.29
N PRO A 361 29.34 13.47 58.92
CA PRO A 361 27.97 12.97 58.76
C PRO A 361 27.07 13.69 57.74
N VAL A 362 25.94 13.01 57.48
CA VAL A 362 24.88 13.28 56.50
C VAL A 362 23.88 14.34 56.97
N THR A 363 23.38 15.18 56.07
CA THR A 363 22.00 15.74 56.12
C THR A 363 21.37 15.81 54.72
N ALA A 364 20.07 15.52 54.64
CA ALA A 364 19.29 15.49 53.39
C ALA A 364 18.78 16.88 52.98
N PRO A 365 18.50 17.14 51.68
CA PRO A 365 17.97 18.42 51.23
C PRO A 365 16.44 18.53 51.39
N PRO A 366 15.92 19.65 51.91
CA PRO A 366 14.51 20.02 51.77
C PRO A 366 14.27 20.90 50.52
N SER A 367 13.10 20.70 49.89
CA SER A 367 12.46 21.66 48.96
C SER A 367 12.06 22.93 49.74
N PRO A 368 12.09 24.16 49.16
CA PRO A 368 10.87 24.66 48.50
C PRO A 368 11.04 25.74 47.41
N TRP A 369 9.90 26.07 46.79
CA TRP A 369 9.63 27.34 46.11
C TRP A 369 9.64 28.53 47.08
N THR A 370 10.21 29.69 46.70
CA THR A 370 9.73 31.07 46.98
C THR A 370 10.66 32.15 46.39
N GLU A 371 10.12 33.22 45.79
CA GLU A 371 10.83 34.48 45.47
C GLU A 371 11.01 35.38 46.73
N PRO A 372 11.91 36.40 46.74
CA PRO A 372 11.58 37.79 46.31
C PRO A 372 12.84 38.64 45.89
N PRO A 373 12.84 40.00 45.83
CA PRO A 373 11.86 41.02 45.36
C PRO A 373 12.46 41.97 44.27
N VAL A 374 11.70 43.02 43.88
CA VAL A 374 12.02 44.00 42.81
C VAL A 374 12.32 45.43 43.34
N SER A 375 13.25 46.14 42.70
CA SER A 375 13.36 47.62 42.63
C SER A 375 14.26 48.03 41.44
N GLY A 376 14.10 49.13 40.71
CA GLY A 376 13.07 50.18 40.66
C GLY A 376 13.62 51.44 39.93
N THR A 377 12.76 52.23 39.26
CA THR A 377 13.04 53.46 38.44
C THR A 377 13.66 53.22 37.03
N GLY A 378 13.24 53.89 35.95
CA GLY A 378 12.27 55.00 35.78
C GLY A 378 11.63 55.10 34.37
N LEU A 379 10.68 56.03 34.22
CA LEU A 379 9.75 56.28 33.09
C LEU A 379 9.89 57.75 32.58
N PRO A 380 9.11 58.24 31.58
CA PRO A 380 8.55 57.62 30.36
C PRO A 380 9.18 58.39 29.13
N PRO A 381 8.51 59.16 28.22
CA PRO A 381 7.12 59.26 27.71
C PRO A 381 6.89 58.46 26.41
N ALA A 382 5.79 58.73 25.68
CA ALA A 382 5.40 58.10 24.42
C ALA A 382 4.71 59.10 23.46
N ALA A 383 4.63 58.75 22.17
CA ALA A 383 3.68 59.24 21.16
C ALA A 383 3.81 58.33 19.91
N GLY A 384 2.79 58.00 19.12
CA GLY A 384 1.34 58.22 19.23
C GLY A 384 0.68 57.70 17.93
N LEU A 385 -0.49 57.05 18.01
CA LEU A 385 -1.32 56.76 16.84
C LEU A 385 -2.06 58.04 16.40
N PRO A 386 -2.48 58.13 15.13
CA PRO A 386 -3.89 57.87 14.86
C PRO A 386 -4.14 57.01 13.61
N ALA A 387 -5.41 56.69 13.38
CA ALA A 387 -5.91 55.76 12.37
C ALA A 387 -6.69 56.47 11.24
N ALA A 388 -7.12 55.64 10.28
CA ALA A 388 -8.13 55.91 9.24
C ALA A 388 -7.76 56.89 8.12
N ASP A 389 -7.95 56.45 6.87
CA ASP A 389 -9.12 56.95 6.14
C ASP A 389 -9.62 55.92 5.11
N ALA A 390 -10.90 55.96 4.80
CA ALA A 390 -11.53 55.20 3.72
C ALA A 390 -11.81 56.12 2.54
N ARG A 391 -11.91 55.57 1.32
CA ARG A 391 -12.66 56.22 0.23
C ARG A 391 -13.07 55.24 -0.85
N GLU A 392 -14.33 55.39 -1.26
CA GLU A 392 -14.93 54.82 -2.45
C GLU A 392 -14.54 55.61 -3.71
N ASP A 393 -14.78 54.98 -4.86
CA ASP A 393 -14.99 55.48 -6.24
C ASP A 393 -14.32 54.51 -7.22
N GLY A 394 -14.90 54.09 -8.34
CA GLY A 394 -16.18 54.45 -8.96
C GLY A 394 -16.04 54.42 -10.50
N ALA A 395 -17.05 53.90 -11.20
CA ALA A 395 -17.25 53.95 -12.66
C ALA A 395 -16.29 53.14 -13.60
N ASP A 396 -16.78 51.99 -14.05
CA ASP A 396 -17.35 51.80 -15.41
C ASP A 396 -16.61 52.37 -16.65
N ARG A 397 -16.31 51.49 -17.63
CA ARG A 397 -16.37 51.75 -19.09
C ARG A 397 -16.10 50.50 -19.95
N SER A 398 -17.01 50.30 -20.93
CA SER A 398 -16.91 49.59 -22.23
C SER A 398 -16.46 48.11 -22.25
#